data_AF-A0A4R6HEI4-F1
#
_entry.id   AF-A0A4R6HEI4-F1
#
_cell.length_a   1.000
_cell.length_b   1.000
_cell.length_c   1.000
_cell.angle_alpha   90.00
_cell.angle_beta   90.00
_cell.angle_gamma   90.00
#
_symmetry.space_group_name_H-M   'P 1'
#
loop_
_entity.id
_entity.type
_entity.pdbx_description
1 polymer ?
#
loop_
_entity_poly.entity_id
_entity_poly.type
_entity_poly.pdbx_seq_one_letter_code
_entity_poly.pdbx_strand_id
1 'polypeptide(L)'
;MTADTRWRRLRRRLARSLPGTLRGRFVLIMVVGVLAAQLASYVIWTSQVRDSRLAQLEELSSNVAFSVASTMRFFRSLPREYRHIVLDQLRDMGGPRFFVSVNEKRLDVADIGEGPEKARVVETFRRILTEQLDIDAVSVEFSRPETLRVFNNEVLLKDLPPRWGQHSLLMEPLSPPILVVQLELEPATWLYLATILPIAEVFEKRAWLSGERLLAGLFYLLPLVVMLITSVKPLANRIAVMRDGHILQLGTPDEVYNDPVDIFVAGFMGSPSMNFITTTLEGQAGDYRLRIATAGEKDLILPWPTSRETPALPERVGQPVILGLRPEHFSEEDRRLSEQAEGTLLEARVSVVEPTGADILLNMPLGESEVTARVGPKCRVAAGERLSLRVDMGRAVLFDSESQRRLA
;
A
#
# COMPACT_ATOMS: atom_id res chain seq x y z
N MET A 1 -12.50 11.40 -37.00
CA MET A 1 -11.99 11.97 -35.73
C MET A 1 -11.11 10.95 -35.04
N THR A 2 -9.80 11.11 -35.14
CA THR A 2 -8.79 10.09 -34.81
C THR A 2 -8.50 10.01 -33.31
N ALA A 3 -8.18 8.81 -32.82
CA ALA A 3 -7.91 8.49 -31.40
C ALA A 3 -6.93 9.44 -30.70
N ASP A 4 -6.01 10.05 -31.46
CA ASP A 4 -4.98 10.98 -30.98
C ASP A 4 -5.56 12.31 -30.43
N THR A 5 -6.67 12.78 -30.99
CA THR A 5 -7.36 13.98 -30.47
C THR A 5 -8.11 13.73 -29.16
N ARG A 6 -8.56 12.49 -28.90
CA ARG A 6 -9.13 12.09 -27.59
C ARG A 6 -8.04 12.04 -26.53
N TRP A 7 -6.87 11.50 -26.86
CA TRP A 7 -5.76 11.38 -25.91
C TRP A 7 -5.20 12.76 -25.49
N ARG A 8 -4.99 13.67 -26.44
CA ARG A 8 -4.54 15.05 -26.11
C ARG A 8 -5.55 15.82 -25.24
N ARG A 9 -6.85 15.62 -25.45
CA ARG A 9 -7.91 16.24 -24.60
C ARG A 9 -7.93 15.63 -23.19
N LEU A 10 -7.77 14.31 -23.07
CA LEU A 10 -7.70 13.63 -21.77
C LEU A 10 -6.49 14.11 -20.96
N ARG A 11 -5.31 14.23 -21.59
CA ARG A 11 -4.07 14.67 -20.94
C ARG A 11 -4.16 16.12 -20.45
N ARG A 12 -4.79 17.01 -21.22
CA ARG A 12 -5.04 18.41 -20.80
C ARG A 12 -6.08 18.53 -19.68
N ARG A 13 -7.09 17.65 -19.63
CA ARG A 13 -8.05 17.59 -18.52
C ARG A 13 -7.42 17.03 -17.25
N LEU A 14 -6.66 15.95 -17.36
CA LEU A 14 -5.89 15.37 -16.25
C LEU A 14 -4.87 16.36 -15.69
N ALA A 15 -4.15 17.09 -16.54
CA ALA A 15 -3.20 18.12 -16.10
C ALA A 15 -3.86 19.29 -15.34
N ARG A 16 -5.15 19.56 -15.57
CA ARG A 16 -5.92 20.60 -14.85
C ARG A 16 -6.51 20.09 -13.53
N SER A 17 -6.78 18.78 -13.40
CA SER A 17 -7.28 18.18 -12.16
C SER A 17 -6.18 17.72 -11.21
N LEU A 18 -4.93 17.64 -11.70
CA LEU A 18 -3.78 17.31 -10.87
C LEU A 18 -3.45 18.50 -9.95
N PRO A 19 -3.29 18.26 -8.64
CA PRO A 19 -2.88 19.32 -7.73
C PRO A 19 -1.54 19.93 -8.16
N GLY A 20 -1.47 21.25 -8.09
CA GLY A 20 -0.28 22.02 -8.50
C GLY A 20 0.89 21.89 -7.52
N THR A 21 0.63 21.53 -6.26
CA THR A 21 1.66 21.39 -5.22
C THR A 21 2.27 19.98 -5.21
N LEU A 22 3.57 19.88 -4.90
CA LEU A 22 4.25 18.59 -4.69
C LEU A 22 3.50 17.73 -3.66
N ARG A 23 3.09 18.34 -2.54
CA ARG A 23 2.28 17.69 -1.50
C ARG A 23 1.00 17.07 -2.07
N GLY A 24 0.24 17.83 -2.87
CA GLY A 24 -1.00 17.32 -3.44
C GLY A 24 -0.75 16.17 -4.42
N ARG A 25 0.34 16.21 -5.19
CA ARG A 25 0.71 15.11 -6.09
C ARG A 25 1.08 13.85 -5.32
N PHE A 26 1.85 13.96 -4.24
CA PHE A 26 2.17 12.85 -3.36
C PHE A 26 0.92 12.23 -2.72
N VAL A 27 0.04 13.05 -2.14
CA VAL A 27 -1.22 12.59 -1.56
C VAL A 27 -2.08 11.88 -2.60
N LEU A 28 -2.20 12.45 -3.81
CA LEU A 28 -2.98 11.83 -4.88
C LEU A 28 -2.42 10.45 -5.28
N ILE A 29 -1.10 10.35 -5.50
CA ILE A 29 -0.47 9.08 -5.87
C ILE A 29 -0.70 8.02 -4.78
N MET A 30 -0.53 8.39 -3.52
CA MET A 30 -0.74 7.47 -2.40
C MET A 30 -2.21 7.05 -2.26
N VAL A 31 -3.16 7.98 -2.37
CA VAL A 31 -4.61 7.66 -2.32
C VAL A 31 -4.99 6.71 -3.47
N VAL A 32 -4.49 6.97 -4.68
CA VAL A 32 -4.72 6.08 -5.83
C VAL A 32 -4.09 4.70 -5.60
N GLY A 33 -2.87 4.64 -5.04
CA GLY A 33 -2.21 3.38 -4.71
C GLY A 33 -2.98 2.54 -3.69
N VAL A 34 -3.47 3.19 -2.62
CA VAL A 34 -4.34 2.56 -1.62
C VAL A 34 -5.61 2.01 -2.25
N LEU A 35 -6.32 2.83 -3.05
CA LEU A 35 -7.57 2.42 -3.69
C LEU A 35 -7.35 1.22 -4.62
N ALA A 36 -6.26 1.23 -5.39
CA ALA A 36 -5.90 0.13 -6.28
C ALA A 36 -5.59 -1.16 -5.50
N ALA A 37 -4.81 -1.07 -4.42
CA ALA A 37 -4.50 -2.20 -3.55
C ALA A 37 -5.77 -2.77 -2.89
N GLN A 38 -6.66 -1.90 -2.42
CA GLN A 38 -7.92 -2.31 -1.79
C GLN A 38 -8.85 -3.00 -2.80
N LEU A 39 -8.93 -2.48 -4.03
CA LEU A 39 -9.71 -3.10 -5.11
C LEU A 39 -9.14 -4.49 -5.45
N ALA A 40 -7.82 -4.60 -5.61
CA ALA A 40 -7.16 -5.87 -5.90
C ALA A 40 -7.39 -6.90 -4.78
N SER A 41 -7.21 -6.49 -3.53
CA SER A 41 -7.49 -7.32 -2.34
C SER A 41 -8.95 -7.78 -2.33
N TYR A 42 -9.90 -6.89 -2.61
CA TYR A 42 -11.32 -7.24 -2.68
C TYR A 42 -11.62 -8.25 -3.80
N VAL A 43 -11.05 -8.07 -5.00
CA VAL A 43 -11.22 -8.99 -6.13
C VAL A 43 -10.66 -10.37 -5.79
N ILE A 44 -9.47 -10.43 -5.20
CA ILE A 44 -8.84 -11.69 -4.79
C ILE A 44 -9.69 -12.40 -3.73
N TRP A 45 -10.06 -11.68 -2.67
CA TRP A 45 -10.86 -12.24 -1.58
C TRP A 45 -12.22 -12.74 -2.07
N THR A 46 -12.90 -11.97 -2.92
CA THR A 46 -14.19 -12.38 -3.48
C THR A 46 -14.09 -13.60 -4.39
N SER A 47 -13.03 -13.70 -5.20
CA SER A 47 -12.76 -14.90 -6.00
C SER A 47 -12.52 -16.12 -5.10
N GLN A 48 -11.64 -16.00 -4.11
CA GLN A 48 -11.31 -17.09 -3.20
C GLN A 48 -12.54 -17.58 -2.42
N VAL A 49 -13.35 -16.65 -1.89
CA VAL A 49 -14.59 -16.98 -1.19
C VAL A 49 -15.61 -17.68 -2.09
N ARG A 50 -15.65 -17.36 -3.39
CA ARG A 50 -16.50 -18.05 -4.36
C ARG A 50 -16.01 -19.48 -4.61
N ASP A 51 -14.71 -19.65 -4.83
CA ASP A 51 -14.12 -20.96 -5.15
C ASP A 51 -14.23 -21.91 -3.94
N SER A 52 -13.97 -21.41 -2.72
CA SER A 52 -14.17 -22.20 -1.50
C SER A 52 -15.63 -22.62 -1.28
N ARG A 53 -16.60 -21.77 -1.66
CA ARG A 53 -18.02 -22.11 -1.55
C ARG A 53 -18.43 -23.20 -2.53
N LEU A 54 -17.95 -23.15 -3.78
CA LEU A 54 -18.24 -24.19 -4.76
C LEU A 54 -17.69 -25.55 -4.31
N ALA A 55 -16.48 -25.58 -3.75
CA ALA A 55 -15.89 -26.80 -3.19
C ALA A 55 -16.72 -27.35 -2.00
N GLN A 56 -17.13 -26.48 -1.07
CA GLN A 56 -18.01 -26.88 0.05
C GLN A 56 -19.37 -27.39 -0.44
N LEU A 57 -19.95 -26.77 -1.46
CA LEU A 57 -21.21 -27.18 -2.06
C LEU A 57 -21.10 -28.57 -2.70
N GLU A 58 -20.00 -28.87 -3.37
CA GLU A 58 -19.73 -30.19 -3.94
C GLU A 58 -19.57 -31.27 -2.85
N GLU A 59 -18.84 -30.97 -1.78
CA GLU A 59 -18.66 -31.89 -0.64
C GLU A 59 -19.99 -32.19 0.06
N LEU A 60 -20.76 -31.16 0.41
CA LEU A 60 -22.06 -31.30 1.05
C LEU A 60 -23.07 -32.04 0.15
N SER A 61 -23.11 -31.69 -1.14
CA SER A 61 -23.97 -32.37 -2.12
C SER A 61 -23.60 -33.83 -2.25
N SER A 62 -22.31 -34.16 -2.26
CA SER A 62 -21.84 -35.55 -2.34
C SER A 62 -22.28 -36.36 -1.12
N ASN A 63 -22.09 -35.82 0.09
CA ASN A 63 -22.49 -36.48 1.33
C ASN A 63 -24.00 -36.77 1.36
N VAL A 64 -24.82 -35.80 0.96
CA VAL A 64 -26.28 -36.00 0.88
C VAL A 64 -26.63 -36.99 -0.23
N ALA A 65 -26.01 -36.90 -1.41
CA ALA A 65 -26.23 -37.82 -2.52
C ALA A 65 -25.89 -39.28 -2.16
N PHE A 66 -24.78 -39.54 -1.45
CA PHE A 66 -24.46 -40.88 -0.95
C PHE A 66 -25.51 -41.41 0.03
N SER A 67 -26.03 -40.54 0.90
CA SER A 67 -27.08 -40.90 1.84
C SER A 67 -28.38 -41.23 1.11
N VAL A 68 -28.78 -40.42 0.12
CA VAL A 68 -29.94 -40.67 -0.76
C VAL A 68 -29.77 -41.97 -1.54
N ALA A 69 -28.60 -42.19 -2.16
CA ALA A 69 -28.29 -43.40 -2.91
C ALA A 69 -28.41 -44.66 -2.02
N SER A 70 -27.90 -44.58 -0.79
CA SER A 70 -27.99 -45.67 0.19
C SER A 70 -29.44 -45.96 0.57
N THR A 71 -30.25 -44.93 0.81
CA THR A 71 -31.68 -45.08 1.07
C THR A 71 -32.41 -45.69 -0.12
N MET A 72 -32.16 -45.21 -1.34
CA MET A 72 -32.78 -45.77 -2.55
C MET A 72 -32.38 -47.23 -2.79
N ARG A 73 -31.10 -47.57 -2.59
CA ARG A 73 -30.62 -48.96 -2.69
C ARG A 73 -31.32 -49.87 -1.69
N PHE A 74 -31.45 -49.41 -0.44
CA PHE A 74 -32.17 -50.15 0.61
C PHE A 74 -33.62 -50.41 0.18
N PHE A 75 -34.37 -49.40 -0.26
CA PHE A 75 -35.75 -49.57 -0.73
C PHE A 75 -35.88 -50.46 -1.97
N ARG A 76 -34.90 -50.42 -2.88
CA ARG A 76 -34.85 -51.32 -4.04
C ARG A 76 -34.62 -52.78 -3.63
N SER A 77 -33.83 -53.01 -2.57
CA SER A 77 -33.58 -54.36 -2.05
C SER A 77 -34.77 -54.96 -1.30
N LEU A 78 -35.72 -54.14 -0.85
CA LEU A 78 -36.90 -54.60 -0.12
C LEU A 78 -37.95 -55.22 -1.07
N PRO A 79 -38.53 -56.38 -0.72
CA PRO A 79 -39.68 -56.91 -1.44
C PRO A 79 -40.86 -55.94 -1.39
N ARG A 80 -41.67 -55.89 -2.46
CA ARG A 80 -42.75 -54.92 -2.65
C ARG A 80 -43.71 -54.83 -1.46
N GLU A 81 -44.03 -55.99 -0.88
CA GLU A 81 -44.95 -56.14 0.27
C GLU A 81 -44.42 -55.48 1.55
N TYR A 82 -43.11 -55.31 1.72
CA TYR A 82 -42.53 -54.70 2.93
C TYR A 82 -42.24 -53.20 2.79
N ARG A 83 -42.26 -52.66 1.57
CA ARG A 83 -41.89 -51.25 1.32
C ARG A 83 -42.77 -50.28 2.11
N HIS A 84 -44.08 -50.52 2.16
CA HIS A 84 -45.02 -49.66 2.90
C HIS A 84 -44.83 -49.75 4.42
N ILE A 85 -44.58 -50.94 4.96
CA ILE A 85 -44.33 -51.16 6.40
C ILE A 85 -43.08 -50.40 6.85
N VAL A 86 -42.00 -50.49 6.06
CA VAL A 86 -40.75 -49.80 6.37
C VAL A 86 -40.89 -48.28 6.24
N LEU A 87 -41.69 -47.79 5.27
CA LEU A 87 -42.00 -46.36 5.16
C LEU A 87 -42.74 -45.84 6.39
N ASP A 88 -43.74 -46.58 6.87
CA ASP A 88 -44.52 -46.17 8.04
C ASP A 88 -43.67 -46.24 9.32
N GLN A 89 -42.82 -47.26 9.49
CA GLN A 89 -41.86 -47.33 10.60
C GLN A 89 -40.86 -46.17 10.60
N LEU A 90 -40.26 -45.87 9.44
CA LEU A 90 -39.34 -44.74 9.31
C LEU A 90 -40.01 -43.42 9.65
N ARG A 91 -41.29 -43.27 9.30
CA ARG A 91 -42.08 -42.08 9.59
C ARG A 91 -42.46 -41.96 11.07
N ASP A 92 -42.80 -43.07 11.71
CA ASP A 92 -43.19 -43.12 13.13
C ASP A 92 -42.00 -43.04 14.09
N MET A 93 -40.80 -43.40 13.64
CA MET A 93 -39.54 -43.25 14.40
C MET A 93 -38.99 -41.80 14.42
N GLY A 94 -39.74 -40.82 13.91
CA GLY A 94 -39.30 -39.43 13.82
C GLY A 94 -38.59 -39.07 12.51
N GLY A 95 -38.59 -39.98 11.53
CA GLY A 95 -38.16 -39.72 10.15
C GLY A 95 -36.66 -39.92 9.89
N PRO A 96 -36.25 -40.41 8.71
CA PRO A 96 -34.95 -40.08 8.16
C PRO A 96 -34.88 -38.56 7.91
N ARG A 97 -33.69 -38.00 7.63
CA ARG A 97 -33.51 -36.62 7.12
C ARG A 97 -34.17 -36.38 5.72
N PHE A 98 -35.03 -37.30 5.32
CA PHE A 98 -35.60 -37.49 4.00
C PHE A 98 -37.08 -37.80 4.16
N PHE A 99 -37.92 -37.10 3.41
CA PHE A 99 -39.27 -37.56 3.16
C PHE A 99 -39.21 -38.59 2.02
N VAL A 100 -39.79 -39.77 2.24
CA VAL A 100 -39.81 -40.85 1.23
C VAL A 100 -41.26 -41.24 0.96
N SER A 101 -41.59 -41.44 -0.32
CA SER A 101 -42.90 -41.96 -0.74
C SER A 101 -42.75 -42.84 -1.99
N VAL A 102 -43.70 -43.75 -2.18
CA VAL A 102 -43.82 -44.55 -3.41
C VAL A 102 -45.07 -44.09 -4.14
N ASN A 103 -44.96 -43.87 -5.45
CA ASN A 103 -45.99 -43.31 -6.30
C ASN A 103 -46.20 -44.19 -7.54
N GLU A 104 -47.36 -44.11 -8.16
CA GLU A 104 -47.69 -44.86 -9.39
C GLU A 104 -47.13 -44.18 -10.65
N LYS A 105 -46.86 -42.87 -10.54
CA LYS A 105 -46.33 -42.04 -11.63
C LYS A 105 -45.28 -41.07 -11.10
N ARG A 106 -44.43 -40.58 -12.00
CA ARG A 106 -43.49 -39.48 -11.72
C ARG A 106 -44.26 -38.25 -11.22
N LEU A 107 -43.74 -37.62 -10.17
CA LEU A 107 -44.29 -36.37 -9.66
C LEU A 107 -43.91 -35.21 -10.58
N ASP A 108 -44.83 -34.26 -10.71
CA ASP A 108 -44.63 -33.06 -11.50
C ASP A 108 -44.11 -31.97 -10.58
N VAL A 109 -42.79 -31.76 -10.65
CA VAL A 109 -42.07 -30.88 -9.74
C VAL A 109 -41.88 -29.54 -10.43
N ALA A 110 -42.42 -28.48 -9.83
CA ALA A 110 -42.17 -27.12 -10.28
C ALA A 110 -40.71 -26.75 -9.96
N ASP A 111 -39.81 -27.08 -10.89
CA ASP A 111 -38.37 -26.95 -10.68
C ASP A 111 -37.97 -25.46 -10.53
N ILE A 112 -37.31 -25.13 -9.42
CA ILE A 112 -36.95 -23.77 -9.06
C ILE A 112 -35.46 -23.49 -9.20
N GLY A 113 -35.17 -22.24 -9.50
CA GLY A 113 -33.83 -21.69 -9.53
C GLY A 113 -33.05 -22.07 -10.78
N GLU A 114 -32.18 -21.16 -11.19
CA GLU A 114 -31.30 -21.29 -12.34
C GLU A 114 -29.92 -20.76 -11.92
N GLY A 115 -28.84 -21.40 -12.37
CA GLY A 115 -27.49 -20.95 -12.06
C GLY A 115 -26.46 -22.08 -12.06
N PRO A 116 -25.17 -21.71 -12.06
CA PRO A 116 -24.06 -22.67 -12.03
C PRO A 116 -24.05 -23.52 -10.75
N GLU A 117 -24.49 -22.97 -9.62
CA GLU A 117 -24.55 -23.67 -8.34
C GLU A 117 -25.56 -24.83 -8.40
N LYS A 118 -26.78 -24.57 -8.88
CA LYS A 118 -27.80 -25.62 -9.08
C LYS A 118 -27.31 -26.70 -10.04
N ALA A 119 -26.78 -26.29 -11.19
CA ALA A 119 -26.28 -27.23 -12.19
C ALA A 119 -25.22 -28.16 -11.59
N ARG A 120 -24.33 -27.62 -10.76
CA ARG A 120 -23.30 -28.40 -10.08
C ARG A 120 -23.86 -29.39 -9.06
N VAL A 121 -24.88 -29.00 -8.27
CA VAL A 121 -25.57 -29.94 -7.37
C VAL A 121 -26.23 -31.05 -8.17
N VAL A 122 -27.03 -30.70 -9.18
CA VAL A 122 -27.76 -31.68 -10.01
C VAL A 122 -26.79 -32.66 -10.68
N GLU A 123 -25.69 -32.17 -11.24
CA GLU A 123 -24.64 -32.99 -11.85
C GLU A 123 -24.01 -33.94 -10.82
N THR A 124 -23.66 -33.43 -9.63
CA THR A 124 -23.07 -34.24 -8.55
C THR A 124 -24.01 -35.36 -8.11
N PHE A 125 -25.29 -35.05 -7.93
CA PHE A 125 -26.31 -36.04 -7.57
C PHE A 125 -26.52 -37.07 -8.67
N ARG A 126 -26.70 -36.65 -9.93
CA ARG A 126 -26.85 -37.58 -11.06
C ARG A 126 -25.66 -38.51 -11.17
N ARG A 127 -24.43 -37.98 -11.09
CA ARG A 127 -23.20 -38.78 -11.14
C ARG A 127 -23.17 -39.84 -10.05
N ILE A 128 -23.33 -39.44 -8.78
CA ILE A 128 -23.27 -40.37 -7.65
C ILE A 128 -24.42 -41.38 -7.70
N LEU A 129 -25.64 -40.97 -8.03
CA LEU A 129 -26.79 -41.88 -8.09
C LEU A 129 -26.64 -42.90 -9.23
N THR A 130 -26.12 -42.47 -10.39
CA THR A 130 -25.83 -43.38 -11.50
C THR A 130 -24.75 -44.39 -11.10
N GLU A 131 -23.64 -43.94 -10.54
CA GLU A 131 -22.54 -44.80 -10.07
C GLU A 131 -22.99 -45.79 -8.98
N GLN A 132 -23.88 -45.38 -8.08
CA GLN A 132 -24.27 -46.17 -6.91
C GLN A 132 -25.47 -47.09 -7.15
N LEU A 133 -26.34 -46.76 -8.12
CA LEU A 133 -27.59 -47.49 -8.41
C LEU A 133 -27.56 -48.23 -9.75
N ASP A 134 -26.60 -47.93 -10.63
CA ASP A 134 -26.50 -48.50 -11.99
C ASP A 134 -27.73 -48.17 -12.85
N ILE A 135 -28.20 -46.91 -12.78
CA ILE A 135 -29.39 -46.41 -13.49
C ILE A 135 -29.13 -44.98 -13.99
N ASP A 136 -29.32 -44.75 -15.29
CA ASP A 136 -29.17 -43.42 -15.92
C ASP A 136 -30.41 -42.52 -15.78
N ALA A 137 -31.58 -43.11 -15.55
CA ALA A 137 -32.88 -42.42 -15.53
C ALA A 137 -33.26 -41.86 -14.14
N VAL A 138 -32.41 -41.01 -13.56
CA VAL A 138 -32.67 -40.36 -12.27
C VAL A 138 -33.04 -38.89 -12.43
N SER A 139 -34.22 -38.50 -11.91
CA SER A 139 -34.63 -37.10 -11.87
C SER A 139 -34.12 -36.45 -10.59
N VAL A 140 -33.49 -35.27 -10.73
CA VAL A 140 -33.02 -34.45 -9.61
C VAL A 140 -33.48 -33.02 -9.88
N GLU A 141 -34.40 -32.53 -9.07
CA GLU A 141 -35.12 -31.26 -9.24
C GLU A 141 -35.17 -30.51 -7.90
N PHE A 142 -35.39 -29.20 -7.91
CA PHE A 142 -35.60 -28.43 -6.68
C PHE A 142 -37.01 -27.86 -6.67
N SER A 143 -37.73 -27.96 -5.56
CA SER A 143 -39.05 -27.33 -5.39
C SER A 143 -39.06 -26.45 -4.14
N ARG A 144 -40.07 -25.59 -4.04
CA ARG A 144 -40.39 -24.95 -2.77
C ARG A 144 -41.38 -25.77 -1.95
N PRO A 145 -41.40 -25.62 -0.62
CA PRO A 145 -42.37 -26.29 0.22
C PRO A 145 -43.83 -25.98 -0.14
N GLU A 146 -44.12 -24.78 -0.66
CA GLU A 146 -45.48 -24.34 -0.97
C GLU A 146 -46.04 -24.93 -2.28
N THR A 147 -45.16 -25.33 -3.19
CA THR A 147 -45.51 -25.85 -4.53
C THR A 147 -45.36 -27.36 -4.64
N LEU A 148 -44.62 -27.98 -3.71
CA LEU A 148 -44.29 -29.39 -3.78
C LEU A 148 -45.52 -30.25 -3.46
N ARG A 149 -45.93 -31.05 -4.44
CA ARG A 149 -46.99 -32.06 -4.29
C ARG A 149 -46.36 -33.43 -4.06
N VAL A 150 -46.97 -34.22 -3.20
CA VAL A 150 -46.60 -35.60 -2.85
C VAL A 150 -47.80 -36.52 -3.10
N PHE A 151 -47.60 -37.84 -3.01
CA PHE A 151 -48.65 -38.85 -3.23
C PHE A 151 -49.38 -38.66 -4.57
N ASN A 152 -48.76 -39.10 -5.66
CA ASN A 152 -49.31 -39.05 -7.03
C ASN A 152 -49.71 -37.64 -7.53
N ASN A 153 -49.08 -36.59 -7.00
CA ASN A 153 -49.37 -35.16 -7.23
C ASN A 153 -50.70 -34.65 -6.62
N GLU A 154 -51.28 -35.36 -5.66
CA GLU A 154 -52.61 -35.05 -5.13
C GLU A 154 -52.57 -34.11 -3.92
N VAL A 155 -51.57 -34.26 -3.05
CA VAL A 155 -51.50 -33.58 -1.74
C VAL A 155 -50.30 -32.63 -1.71
N LEU A 156 -50.47 -31.40 -1.22
CA LEU A 156 -49.32 -30.49 -1.01
C LEU A 156 -48.55 -30.90 0.23
N LEU A 157 -47.22 -30.76 0.20
CA LEU A 157 -46.35 -31.10 1.32
C LEU A 157 -46.76 -30.38 2.62
N LYS A 158 -47.18 -29.11 2.52
CA LYS A 158 -47.63 -28.30 3.66
C LYS A 158 -48.94 -28.78 4.29
N ASP A 159 -49.76 -29.50 3.53
CA ASP A 159 -51.08 -29.99 3.97
C ASP A 159 -50.97 -31.36 4.67
N LEU A 160 -49.76 -31.93 4.73
CA LEU A 160 -49.50 -33.16 5.46
C LEU A 160 -49.61 -32.96 6.98
N PRO A 161 -49.93 -34.03 7.74
CA PRO A 161 -49.88 -33.99 9.19
C PRO A 161 -48.53 -33.43 9.68
N PRO A 162 -48.51 -32.54 10.69
CA PRO A 162 -47.30 -31.88 11.20
C PRO A 162 -46.11 -32.83 11.44
N ARG A 163 -46.39 -33.99 12.04
CA ARG A 163 -45.42 -35.07 12.30
C ARG A 163 -44.67 -35.60 11.06
N TRP A 164 -45.19 -35.40 9.85
CA TRP A 164 -44.64 -35.93 8.60
C TRP A 164 -43.78 -34.91 7.84
N GLY A 165 -44.02 -33.61 8.04
CA GLY A 165 -43.32 -32.53 7.31
C GLY A 165 -42.45 -31.61 8.17
N GLN A 166 -42.83 -31.35 9.43
CA GLN A 166 -42.17 -30.35 10.28
C GLN A 166 -40.80 -30.77 10.80
N HIS A 167 -40.53 -32.07 10.94
CA HIS A 167 -39.25 -32.53 11.52
C HIS A 167 -38.09 -32.60 10.51
N SER A 168 -38.32 -32.41 9.21
CA SER A 168 -37.26 -32.58 8.19
C SER A 168 -37.29 -31.63 7.00
N LEU A 169 -38.44 -31.07 6.59
CA LEU A 169 -38.56 -30.30 5.34
C LEU A 169 -39.24 -28.92 5.47
N LEU A 170 -40.06 -28.73 6.51
CA LEU A 170 -40.75 -27.46 6.78
C LEU A 170 -40.10 -26.79 8.00
N MET A 171 -39.25 -25.78 7.77
CA MET A 171 -38.53 -25.04 8.83
C MET A 171 -39.00 -23.58 8.91
N GLU A 172 -40.21 -23.32 9.40
CA GLU A 172 -40.70 -21.93 9.56
C GLU A 172 -39.76 -21.11 10.49
N PRO A 173 -39.42 -19.85 10.13
CA PRO A 173 -39.96 -19.01 9.05
C PRO A 173 -39.18 -19.10 7.71
N LEU A 174 -38.18 -19.98 7.61
CA LEU A 174 -37.37 -20.13 6.41
C LEU A 174 -38.06 -21.15 5.48
N SER A 175 -38.34 -20.79 4.22
CA SER A 175 -38.83 -21.73 3.21
C SER A 175 -37.66 -22.22 2.34
N PRO A 176 -36.76 -23.10 2.84
CA PRO A 176 -35.60 -23.53 2.08
C PRO A 176 -36.03 -24.31 0.83
N PRO A 177 -35.22 -24.29 -0.23
CA PRO A 177 -35.45 -25.14 -1.39
C PRO A 177 -35.34 -26.61 -0.97
N ILE A 178 -36.28 -27.42 -1.45
CA ILE A 178 -36.33 -28.86 -1.25
C ILE A 178 -35.75 -29.52 -2.49
N LEU A 179 -34.68 -30.29 -2.31
CA LEU A 179 -34.15 -31.18 -3.33
C LEU A 179 -35.04 -32.41 -3.43
N VAL A 180 -35.46 -32.72 -4.64
CA VAL A 180 -36.35 -33.82 -4.98
C VAL A 180 -35.61 -34.78 -5.90
N VAL A 181 -35.55 -36.05 -5.49
CA VAL A 181 -34.96 -37.14 -6.28
C VAL A 181 -36.04 -38.17 -6.59
N GLN A 182 -36.20 -38.51 -7.86
CA GLN A 182 -37.19 -39.49 -8.33
C GLN A 182 -36.51 -40.60 -9.14
N LEU A 183 -36.87 -41.84 -8.85
CA LEU A 183 -36.34 -43.04 -9.49
C LEU A 183 -37.49 -44.02 -9.80
N GLU A 184 -37.52 -44.57 -11.01
CA GLU A 184 -38.42 -45.68 -11.33
C GLU A 184 -37.82 -47.01 -10.83
N LEU A 185 -38.57 -47.75 -10.01
CA LEU A 185 -38.15 -49.05 -9.49
C LEU A 185 -38.62 -50.19 -10.40
N GLU A 186 -39.90 -50.14 -10.77
CA GLU A 186 -40.63 -51.09 -11.60
C GLU A 186 -41.61 -50.27 -12.47
N PRO A 187 -42.12 -50.80 -13.59
CA PRO A 187 -43.10 -50.09 -14.42
C PRO A 187 -44.28 -49.58 -13.57
N ALA A 188 -44.56 -48.28 -13.65
CA ALA A 188 -45.59 -47.60 -12.85
C ALA A 188 -45.37 -47.67 -11.32
N THR A 189 -44.12 -47.80 -10.87
CA THR A 189 -43.75 -47.69 -9.45
C THR A 189 -42.53 -46.79 -9.29
N TRP A 190 -42.76 -45.57 -8.81
CA TRP A 190 -41.78 -44.51 -8.65
C TRP A 190 -41.43 -44.31 -7.18
N LEU A 191 -40.14 -44.39 -6.85
CA LEU A 191 -39.61 -43.99 -5.56
C LEU A 191 -39.29 -42.51 -5.57
N TYR A 192 -39.87 -41.79 -4.63
CA TYR A 192 -39.69 -40.37 -4.43
C TYR A 192 -38.99 -40.11 -3.11
N LEU A 193 -37.96 -39.28 -3.14
CA LEU A 193 -37.22 -38.84 -1.97
C LEU A 193 -37.04 -37.32 -2.00
N ALA A 194 -37.40 -36.64 -0.92
CA ALA A 194 -37.24 -35.20 -0.77
C ALA A 194 -36.39 -34.85 0.46
N THR A 195 -35.48 -33.89 0.32
CA THR A 195 -34.56 -33.45 1.37
C THR A 195 -34.25 -31.97 1.28
N ILE A 196 -33.81 -31.38 2.39
CA ILE A 196 -33.19 -30.04 2.37
C ILE A 196 -31.68 -30.20 2.16
N LEU A 197 -31.13 -29.43 1.23
CA LEU A 197 -29.68 -29.26 1.17
C LEU A 197 -29.30 -28.25 2.27
N PRO A 198 -28.26 -28.50 3.09
CA PRO A 198 -27.84 -27.59 4.17
C PRO A 198 -27.15 -26.31 3.64
N ILE A 199 -27.65 -25.76 2.53
CA ILE A 199 -27.17 -24.55 1.87
C ILE A 199 -28.41 -23.79 1.37
N ALA A 200 -28.96 -22.90 2.20
CA ALA A 200 -30.10 -22.07 1.81
C ALA A 200 -29.76 -21.08 0.68
N GLU A 201 -28.46 -20.76 0.51
CA GLU A 201 -27.97 -19.71 -0.39
C GLU A 201 -27.82 -20.16 -1.87
N VAL A 202 -28.09 -21.41 -2.25
CA VAL A 202 -27.87 -21.91 -3.64
C VAL A 202 -28.58 -21.07 -4.70
N PHE A 203 -29.69 -20.42 -4.33
CA PHE A 203 -30.52 -19.62 -5.24
C PHE A 203 -30.53 -18.13 -4.90
N GLU A 204 -29.77 -17.69 -3.90
CA GLU A 204 -29.69 -16.27 -3.58
C GLU A 204 -28.77 -15.55 -4.58
N LYS A 205 -29.34 -14.68 -5.42
CA LYS A 205 -28.58 -13.77 -6.29
C LYS A 205 -27.83 -12.75 -5.45
N ARG A 206 -26.66 -13.12 -4.93
CA ARG A 206 -25.85 -12.20 -4.12
C ARG A 206 -25.12 -11.22 -5.03
N ALA A 207 -25.46 -9.94 -4.90
CA ALA A 207 -24.76 -8.89 -5.63
C ALA A 207 -23.28 -8.87 -5.23
N TRP A 208 -22.40 -8.82 -6.21
CA TRP A 208 -20.95 -8.67 -6.04
C TRP A 208 -20.56 -7.45 -5.18
N LEU A 209 -21.44 -6.44 -5.07
CA LEU A 209 -21.38 -5.37 -4.07
C LEU A 209 -22.69 -5.33 -3.27
N SER A 210 -22.68 -5.84 -2.03
CA SER A 210 -23.74 -5.54 -1.07
C SER A 210 -23.48 -4.20 -0.38
N GLY A 211 -24.54 -3.52 0.06
CA GLY A 211 -24.42 -2.26 0.81
C GLY A 211 -23.56 -2.40 2.07
N GLU A 212 -23.66 -3.53 2.76
CA GLU A 212 -22.83 -3.87 3.92
C GLU A 212 -21.33 -3.91 3.58
N ARG A 213 -20.96 -4.50 2.43
CA ARG A 213 -19.56 -4.57 1.98
C ARG A 213 -19.02 -3.20 1.57
N LEU A 214 -19.86 -2.37 0.96
CA LEU A 214 -19.51 -0.98 0.65
C LEU A 214 -19.28 -0.18 1.93
N LEU A 215 -20.15 -0.34 2.92
CA LEU A 215 -20.05 0.35 4.21
C LEU A 215 -18.83 -0.11 5.00
N ALA A 216 -18.55 -1.42 5.06
CA ALA A 216 -17.34 -1.96 5.64
C ALA A 216 -16.08 -1.46 4.91
N GLY A 217 -16.09 -1.46 3.56
CA GLY A 217 -15.01 -0.92 2.75
C GLY A 217 -14.72 0.55 3.04
N LEU A 218 -15.77 1.37 3.16
CA LEU A 218 -15.65 2.79 3.53
C LEU A 218 -15.07 2.94 4.95
N PHE A 219 -15.51 2.11 5.89
CA PHE A 219 -15.02 2.14 7.27
C PHE A 219 -13.52 1.83 7.37
N TYR A 220 -13.00 0.94 6.53
CA TYR A 220 -11.56 0.67 6.47
C TYR A 220 -10.77 1.74 5.70
N LEU A 221 -11.34 2.27 4.62
CA LEU A 221 -10.63 3.17 3.73
C LEU A 221 -10.52 4.60 4.28
N LEU A 222 -11.57 5.09 4.95
CA LEU A 222 -11.64 6.46 5.42
C LEU A 222 -10.56 6.80 6.49
N PRO A 223 -10.34 6.00 7.54
CA PRO A 223 -9.26 6.23 8.51
C PRO A 223 -7.88 6.20 7.86
N LEU A 224 -7.66 5.28 6.91
CA LEU A 224 -6.38 5.15 6.22
C LEU A 224 -6.07 6.40 5.38
N VAL A 225 -7.06 6.91 4.63
CA VAL A 225 -6.91 8.15 3.85
C VAL A 225 -6.69 9.36 4.76
N VAL A 226 -7.39 9.44 5.89
CA VAL A 226 -7.19 10.52 6.88
C VAL A 226 -5.78 10.47 7.48
N MET A 227 -5.32 9.29 7.90
CA MET A 227 -3.96 9.07 8.38
C MET A 227 -2.93 9.49 7.32
N LEU A 228 -3.13 9.08 6.06
CA LEU A 228 -2.26 9.43 4.95
C LEU A 228 -2.11 10.94 4.74
N ILE A 229 -3.24 11.66 4.72
CA ILE A 229 -3.26 13.12 4.52
C ILE A 229 -2.58 13.84 5.68
N THR A 230 -2.75 13.34 6.91
CA THR A 230 -2.18 13.94 8.13
C THR A 230 -0.70 13.63 8.30
N SER A 231 -0.19 12.51 7.80
CA SER A 231 1.24 12.15 7.83
C SER A 231 2.09 12.97 6.86
N VAL A 232 1.53 13.40 5.74
CA VAL A 232 2.24 14.28 4.79
C VAL A 232 2.15 15.73 5.29
N LYS A 233 2.94 16.08 6.31
CA LYS A 233 3.21 17.48 6.70
C LYS A 233 4.55 17.93 6.12
N PRO A 234 4.65 19.17 5.58
CA PRO A 234 5.95 19.71 5.20
C PRO A 234 6.86 19.81 6.44
N LEU A 235 8.14 19.43 6.30
CA LEU A 235 9.18 19.78 7.27
C LEU A 235 9.11 21.29 7.53
N ALA A 236 9.28 21.70 8.79
CA ALA A 236 9.02 23.05 9.27
C ALA A 236 9.56 24.14 8.32
N ASN A 237 8.72 25.13 7.98
CA ASN A 237 9.09 26.24 7.10
C ASN A 237 10.17 27.16 7.71
N ARG A 238 10.37 27.10 9.03
CA ARG A 238 11.37 27.86 9.78
C ARG A 238 11.93 27.01 10.90
N ILE A 239 13.21 27.19 11.19
CA ILE A 239 13.94 26.59 12.31
C ILE A 239 14.36 27.68 13.29
N ALA A 240 14.31 27.37 14.58
CA ALA A 240 14.82 28.21 15.64
C ALA A 240 16.09 27.59 16.19
N VAL A 241 17.24 28.25 16.00
CA VAL A 241 18.51 27.85 16.62
C VAL A 241 18.58 28.51 18.00
N MET A 242 18.80 27.71 19.03
CA MET A 242 18.79 28.14 20.43
C MET A 242 20.08 27.75 21.14
N ARG A 243 20.52 28.61 22.06
CA ARG A 243 21.65 28.36 22.96
C ARG A 243 21.29 28.86 24.36
N ASP A 244 21.55 28.04 25.38
CA ASP A 244 21.31 28.38 26.79
C ASP A 244 19.89 28.91 27.08
N GLY A 245 18.89 28.37 26.36
CA GLY A 245 17.48 28.78 26.50
C GLY A 245 17.07 30.03 25.71
N HIS A 246 18.00 30.69 25.00
CA HIS A 246 17.73 31.87 24.19
C HIS A 246 17.71 31.53 22.70
N ILE A 247 16.75 32.09 21.94
CA ILE A 247 16.72 31.98 20.49
C ILE A 247 17.79 32.92 19.92
N LEU A 248 18.74 32.35 19.17
CA LEU A 248 19.77 33.11 18.45
C LEU A 248 19.27 33.53 17.06
N GLN A 249 18.69 32.58 16.31
CA GLN A 249 18.20 32.84 14.95
C GLN A 249 16.92 32.05 14.66
N LEU A 250 15.92 32.72 14.08
CA LEU A 250 14.68 32.13 13.58
C LEU A 250 14.56 32.43 12.08
N GLY A 251 14.72 31.42 11.23
CA GLY A 251 14.76 31.59 9.78
C GLY A 251 14.41 30.32 9.04
N THR A 252 14.33 30.37 7.71
CA THR A 252 14.27 29.14 6.90
C THR A 252 15.58 28.34 7.04
N PRO A 253 15.59 27.02 6.76
CA PRO A 253 16.83 26.25 6.77
C PRO A 253 17.94 26.85 5.89
N ASP A 254 17.56 27.47 4.77
CA ASP A 254 18.47 28.12 3.84
C ASP A 254 19.07 29.40 4.43
N GLU A 255 18.23 30.28 5.00
CA GLU A 255 18.69 31.51 5.67
C GLU A 255 19.65 31.20 6.83
N VAL A 256 19.35 30.19 7.64
CA VAL A 256 20.18 29.84 8.80
C VAL A 256 21.51 29.21 8.34
N TYR A 257 21.52 28.53 7.20
CA TYR A 257 22.72 27.91 6.65
C TYR A 257 23.62 28.92 5.91
N ASN A 258 23.05 29.79 5.07
CA ASN A 258 23.80 30.71 4.23
C ASN A 258 24.09 32.05 4.92
N ASP A 259 23.20 32.52 5.80
CA ASP A 259 23.29 33.81 6.50
C ASP A 259 23.23 33.64 8.03
N PRO A 260 24.21 32.94 8.65
CA PRO A 260 24.25 32.78 10.09
C PRO A 260 24.51 34.12 10.80
N VAL A 261 23.84 34.35 11.94
CA VAL A 261 24.02 35.60 12.71
C VAL A 261 25.34 35.66 13.50
N ASP A 262 25.90 34.51 13.86
CA ASP A 262 27.13 34.38 14.64
C ASP A 262 27.85 33.06 14.34
N ILE A 263 29.06 32.90 14.91
CA ILE A 263 29.89 31.70 14.77
C ILE A 263 29.20 30.44 15.32
N PHE A 264 28.38 30.56 16.37
CA PHE A 264 27.70 29.40 16.96
C PHE A 264 26.65 28.83 15.98
N VAL A 265 25.80 29.67 15.39
CA VAL A 265 24.81 29.25 14.40
C VAL A 265 25.50 28.69 13.16
N ALA A 266 26.58 29.35 12.70
CA ALA A 266 27.37 28.90 11.56
C ALA A 266 28.00 27.51 11.77
N GLY A 267 28.50 27.24 12.97
CA GLY A 267 29.14 25.97 13.34
C GLY A 267 28.15 24.85 13.65
N PHE A 268 26.95 25.18 14.15
CA PHE A 268 25.93 24.20 14.50
C PHE A 268 25.23 23.58 13.28
N MET A 269 25.11 24.34 12.19
CA MET A 269 24.37 23.93 11.00
C MET A 269 25.30 23.42 9.89
N GLY A 270 25.20 22.12 9.59
CA GLY A 270 25.95 21.44 8.54
C GLY A 270 26.78 20.29 9.07
N SER A 271 27.01 19.27 8.24
CA SER A 271 27.94 18.18 8.51
C SER A 271 28.73 17.90 7.23
N PRO A 272 30.05 18.17 7.19
CA PRO A 272 30.87 18.75 8.26
C PRO A 272 30.51 20.22 8.60
N SER A 273 30.95 20.70 9.76
CA SER A 273 30.71 22.07 10.22
C SER A 273 31.48 23.11 9.37
N MET A 274 31.10 24.38 9.47
CA MET A 274 31.84 25.47 8.83
C MET A 274 33.26 25.56 9.40
N ASN A 275 34.24 25.81 8.52
CA ASN A 275 35.62 26.10 8.91
C ASN A 275 35.74 27.55 9.37
N PHE A 276 36.45 27.77 10.47
CA PHE A 276 36.73 29.10 11.00
C PHE A 276 38.23 29.34 10.98
N ILE A 277 38.67 30.34 10.24
CA ILE A 277 40.09 30.66 10.03
C ILE A 277 40.34 32.07 10.53
N THR A 278 41.32 32.24 11.43
CA THR A 278 41.71 33.57 11.92
C THR A 278 42.52 34.29 10.84
N THR A 279 42.10 35.49 10.48
CA THR A 279 42.73 36.31 9.42
C THR A 279 42.84 37.76 9.85
N THR A 280 43.66 38.56 9.17
CA THR A 280 43.70 40.02 9.35
C THR A 280 43.07 40.69 8.13
N LEU A 281 42.11 41.58 8.36
CA LEU A 281 41.50 42.37 7.28
C LEU A 281 42.47 43.49 6.88
N GLU A 282 42.83 43.56 5.61
CA GLU A 282 43.72 44.57 5.04
C GLU A 282 43.07 45.24 3.82
N GLY A 283 43.62 46.38 3.42
CA GLY A 283 43.15 47.12 2.26
C GLY A 283 42.15 48.23 2.60
N GLN A 284 41.39 48.64 1.59
CA GLN A 284 40.45 49.75 1.64
C GLN A 284 39.19 49.39 0.85
N ALA A 285 38.12 50.19 0.99
CA ALA A 285 36.87 49.98 0.26
C ALA A 285 37.11 49.76 -1.24
N GLY A 286 36.57 48.67 -1.79
CA GLY A 286 36.78 48.24 -3.17
C GLY A 286 37.98 47.30 -3.41
N ASP A 287 38.89 47.12 -2.44
CA ASP A 287 40.05 46.20 -2.52
C ASP A 287 40.41 45.64 -1.14
N TYR A 288 39.40 45.16 -0.41
CA TYR A 288 39.63 44.45 0.85
C TYR A 288 40.28 43.09 0.60
N ARG A 289 41.23 42.72 1.46
CA ARG A 289 41.95 41.44 1.40
C ARG A 289 42.07 40.84 2.79
N LEU A 290 41.99 39.53 2.88
CA LEU A 290 42.20 38.77 4.10
C LEU A 290 43.59 38.15 4.07
N ARG A 291 44.44 38.54 5.01
CA ARG A 291 45.77 37.94 5.20
C ARG A 291 45.69 36.83 6.23
N ILE A 292 46.08 35.62 5.83
CA ILE A 292 46.17 34.46 6.70
C ILE A 292 47.66 34.18 6.94
N ALA A 293 48.10 34.33 8.20
CA ALA A 293 49.47 34.06 8.58
C ALA A 293 49.71 32.54 8.59
N THR A 294 50.68 32.06 7.81
CA THR A 294 51.01 30.63 7.70
C THR A 294 52.37 30.33 8.31
N ALA A 295 52.44 29.40 9.27
CA ALA A 295 53.68 29.05 9.94
C ALA A 295 54.66 28.35 8.99
N GLY A 296 55.73 29.05 8.58
CA GLY A 296 56.79 28.50 7.73
C GLY A 296 56.49 28.50 6.22
N GLU A 297 55.38 29.12 5.80
CA GLU A 297 55.02 29.32 4.39
C GLU A 297 54.70 30.80 4.13
N LYS A 298 54.50 31.18 2.86
CA LYS A 298 54.14 32.55 2.49
C LYS A 298 52.69 32.83 2.90
N ASP A 299 52.47 33.94 3.61
CA ASP A 299 51.14 34.41 3.98
C ASP A 299 50.17 34.34 2.79
N LEU A 300 49.01 33.72 3.04
CA LEU A 300 47.97 33.61 2.05
C LEU A 300 47.14 34.90 2.04
N ILE A 301 46.95 35.47 0.86
CA ILE A 301 46.12 36.66 0.67
C ILE A 301 44.90 36.26 -0.14
N LEU A 302 43.73 36.34 0.47
CA LEU A 302 42.45 36.08 -0.19
C LEU A 302 41.74 37.42 -0.48
N PRO A 303 41.34 37.70 -1.73
CA PRO A 303 40.52 38.87 -2.03
C PRO A 303 39.15 38.74 -1.37
N TRP A 304 38.66 39.83 -0.77
CA TRP A 304 37.28 39.93 -0.31
C TRP A 304 36.41 40.50 -1.43
N PRO A 305 35.30 39.85 -1.82
CA PRO A 305 34.47 40.35 -2.92
C PRO A 305 33.80 41.68 -2.57
N THR A 306 33.85 42.64 -3.50
CA THR A 306 33.20 43.95 -3.36
C THR A 306 31.68 43.84 -3.15
N SER A 307 31.05 42.79 -3.70
CA SER A 307 29.63 42.48 -3.50
C SER A 307 29.26 42.08 -2.06
N ARG A 308 30.24 41.73 -1.24
CA ARG A 308 30.08 41.37 0.18
C ARG A 308 30.63 42.43 1.12
N GLU A 309 30.92 43.63 0.64
CA GLU A 309 31.35 44.72 1.51
C GLU A 309 30.19 45.21 2.38
N THR A 310 30.46 45.42 3.67
CA THR A 310 29.49 45.99 4.62
C THR A 310 30.07 47.25 5.27
N PRO A 311 29.22 48.17 5.75
CA PRO A 311 29.67 49.40 6.41
C PRO A 311 30.53 49.19 7.67
N ALA A 312 30.55 47.97 8.22
CA ALA A 312 31.34 47.62 9.41
C ALA A 312 32.79 47.24 9.09
N LEU A 313 33.12 46.92 7.83
CA LEU A 313 34.47 46.50 7.44
C LEU A 313 35.56 47.58 7.61
N PRO A 314 35.32 48.88 7.29
CA PRO A 314 36.34 49.92 7.44
C PRO A 314 36.90 50.05 8.86
N GLU A 315 36.07 49.81 9.88
CA GLU A 315 36.49 49.89 11.30
C GLU A 315 37.34 48.69 11.74
N ARG A 316 37.36 47.61 10.95
CA ARG A 316 38.07 46.36 11.24
C ARG A 316 39.35 46.19 10.43
N VAL A 317 39.75 47.18 9.63
CA VAL A 317 41.04 47.14 8.92
C VAL A 317 42.19 47.10 9.92
N GLY A 318 43.12 46.16 9.71
CA GLY A 318 44.26 45.88 10.59
C GLY A 318 43.92 45.05 11.82
N GLN A 319 42.65 44.69 12.04
CA GLN A 319 42.21 43.90 13.18
C GLN A 319 42.07 42.41 12.81
N PRO A 320 42.18 41.49 13.79
CA PRO A 320 41.83 40.09 13.57
C PRO A 320 40.33 39.94 13.29
N VAL A 321 40.00 39.13 12.28
CA VAL A 321 38.64 38.76 11.90
C VAL A 321 38.61 37.26 11.59
N ILE A 322 37.45 36.64 11.76
CA ILE A 322 37.28 35.19 11.56
C ILE A 322 36.59 34.95 10.22
N LEU A 323 37.28 34.25 9.32
CA LEU A 323 36.76 33.83 8.04
C LEU A 323 36.03 32.48 8.17
N GLY A 324 34.75 32.48 7.83
CA GLY A 324 33.89 31.31 7.73
C GLY A 324 33.83 30.75 6.31
N LEU A 325 34.26 29.50 6.12
CA LEU A 325 34.17 28.78 4.84
C LEU A 325 33.56 27.39 5.06
N ARG A 326 32.48 27.07 4.36
CA ARG A 326 31.92 25.72 4.41
C ARG A 326 32.81 24.75 3.62
N PRO A 327 32.85 23.45 3.98
CA PRO A 327 33.66 22.47 3.26
C PRO A 327 33.38 22.42 1.75
N GLU A 328 32.15 22.68 1.31
CA GLU A 328 31.77 22.73 -0.10
C GLU A 328 32.11 24.04 -0.82
N HIS A 329 32.64 25.04 -0.13
CA HIS A 329 33.18 26.26 -0.77
C HIS A 329 34.55 26.01 -1.40
N PHE A 330 35.15 24.85 -1.12
CA PHE A 330 36.37 24.39 -1.74
C PHE A 330 36.02 23.51 -2.95
N SER A 331 36.68 23.77 -4.07
CA SER A 331 36.55 22.97 -5.29
C SER A 331 37.92 22.56 -5.81
N GLU A 332 38.02 21.34 -6.34
CA GLU A 332 39.22 20.88 -7.03
C GLU A 332 39.41 21.70 -8.31
N GLU A 333 40.66 22.04 -8.64
CA GLU A 333 40.96 22.73 -9.88
C GLU A 333 40.70 21.83 -11.10
N ASP A 334 39.66 22.11 -11.88
CA ASP A 334 39.52 21.55 -13.23
C ASP A 334 40.36 22.39 -14.20
N ARG A 335 41.56 21.90 -14.55
CA ARG A 335 42.48 22.54 -15.51
C ARG A 335 41.86 22.79 -16.89
N ARG A 336 40.68 22.23 -17.22
CA ARG A 336 39.96 22.49 -18.48
C ARG A 336 39.07 23.73 -18.45
N LEU A 337 38.80 24.30 -17.27
CA LEU A 337 37.89 25.43 -17.05
C LEU A 337 38.65 26.70 -16.63
N SER A 338 39.96 26.79 -16.88
CA SER A 338 40.86 27.81 -16.34
C SER A 338 40.45 29.27 -16.64
N GLU A 339 39.65 29.50 -17.68
CA GLU A 339 39.12 30.83 -18.05
C GLU A 339 37.70 31.12 -17.54
N GLN A 340 37.00 30.12 -16.99
CA GLN A 340 35.60 30.22 -16.52
C GLN A 340 35.39 29.93 -15.03
N ALA A 341 36.42 29.44 -14.32
CA ALA A 341 36.33 29.13 -12.90
C ALA A 341 36.54 30.38 -12.03
N GLU A 342 35.49 30.84 -11.35
CA GLU A 342 35.57 31.86 -10.29
C GLU A 342 36.25 31.27 -9.02
N GLY A 343 36.87 32.12 -8.19
CA GLY A 343 37.49 31.74 -6.92
C GLY A 343 39.02 31.94 -6.84
N THR A 344 39.55 31.93 -5.62
CA THR A 344 40.97 32.15 -5.34
C THR A 344 41.71 30.83 -5.22
N LEU A 345 42.87 30.74 -5.88
CA LEU A 345 43.68 29.51 -5.88
C LEU A 345 44.48 29.42 -4.58
N LEU A 346 44.33 28.29 -3.90
CA LEU A 346 44.95 27.95 -2.64
C LEU A 346 45.74 26.65 -2.82
N GLU A 347 47.05 26.71 -2.64
CA GLU A 347 47.85 25.49 -2.48
C GLU A 347 47.93 25.13 -1.00
N ALA A 348 47.45 23.94 -0.64
CA ALA A 348 47.49 23.45 0.72
C ALA A 348 48.02 22.02 0.77
N ARG A 349 48.72 21.68 1.86
CA ARG A 349 49.15 20.30 2.13
C ARG A 349 48.01 19.55 2.79
N VAL A 350 47.65 18.38 2.26
CA VAL A 350 46.59 17.55 2.82
C VAL A 350 47.13 16.76 4.01
N SER A 351 46.49 16.88 5.17
CA SER A 351 46.84 16.13 6.39
C SER A 351 46.11 14.78 6.44
N VAL A 352 44.80 14.77 6.15
CA VAL A 352 43.95 13.58 6.20
C VAL A 352 43.04 13.52 4.97
N VAL A 353 42.81 12.30 4.46
CA VAL A 353 41.90 12.01 3.36
C VAL A 353 40.86 10.99 3.84
N GLU A 354 39.59 11.39 3.90
CA GLU A 354 38.48 10.56 4.36
C GLU A 354 37.44 10.33 3.26
N PRO A 355 37.38 9.13 2.65
CA PRO A 355 36.35 8.78 1.69
C PRO A 355 35.01 8.54 2.39
N THR A 356 33.96 9.29 2.04
CA THR A 356 32.60 9.14 2.60
C THR A 356 31.62 8.51 1.60
N GLY A 357 32.15 7.96 0.50
CA GLY A 357 31.40 7.29 -0.57
C GLY A 357 31.15 8.22 -1.75
N ALA A 358 30.22 9.17 -1.61
CA ALA A 358 29.89 10.13 -2.67
C ALA A 358 30.89 11.28 -2.76
N ASP A 359 31.50 11.67 -1.63
CA ASP A 359 32.45 12.77 -1.51
C ASP A 359 33.72 12.29 -0.78
N ILE A 360 34.80 13.07 -0.89
CA ILE A 360 36.03 12.92 -0.10
C ILE A 360 36.18 14.16 0.77
N LEU A 361 36.37 13.96 2.07
CA LEU A 361 36.71 15.03 3.01
C LEU A 361 38.22 15.09 3.14
N LEU A 362 38.78 16.28 2.90
CA LEU A 362 40.20 16.55 3.01
C LEU A 362 40.42 17.48 4.18
N ASN A 363 41.24 17.07 5.15
CA ASN A 363 41.70 17.98 6.20
C ASN A 363 43.04 18.57 5.78
N MET A 364 43.22 19.86 6.02
CA MET A 364 44.45 20.57 5.72
C MET A 364 44.69 21.70 6.73
N PRO A 365 45.94 21.91 7.18
CA PRO A 365 46.28 23.09 7.95
C PRO A 365 46.22 24.34 7.08
N LEU A 366 45.57 25.39 7.58
CA LEU A 366 45.51 26.71 6.99
C LEU A 366 45.71 27.78 8.08
N GLY A 367 46.91 28.35 8.10
CA GLY A 367 47.34 29.21 9.22
C GLY A 367 47.47 28.41 10.51
N GLU A 368 46.83 28.86 11.58
CA GLU A 368 46.77 28.14 12.87
C GLU A 368 45.56 27.18 12.96
N SER A 369 44.71 27.14 11.92
CA SER A 369 43.45 26.37 11.92
C SER A 369 43.57 25.11 11.07
N GLU A 370 42.91 24.02 11.49
CA GLU A 370 42.66 22.87 10.61
C GLU A 370 41.34 23.11 9.86
N VAL A 371 41.38 22.95 8.54
CA VAL A 371 40.27 23.22 7.62
C VAL A 371 39.89 21.94 6.90
N THR A 372 38.59 21.69 6.79
CA THR A 372 38.01 20.58 6.05
C THR A 372 37.46 21.07 4.71
N ALA A 373 37.92 20.49 3.62
CA ALA A 373 37.37 20.68 2.28
C ALA A 373 36.59 19.44 1.84
N ARG A 374 35.47 19.63 1.14
CA ARG A 374 34.68 18.55 0.55
C ARG A 374 34.85 18.55 -0.96
N VAL A 375 35.52 17.54 -1.48
CA VAL A 375 35.81 17.41 -2.92
C VAL A 375 35.11 16.18 -3.51
N GLY A 376 34.98 16.17 -4.84
CA GLY A 376 34.34 15.06 -5.55
C GLY A 376 35.14 13.75 -5.46
N PRO A 377 34.51 12.60 -5.74
CA PRO A 377 35.09 11.26 -5.56
C PRO A 377 36.20 10.92 -6.59
N LYS A 378 36.42 11.81 -7.55
CA LYS A 378 37.47 11.70 -8.57
C LYS A 378 38.80 12.31 -8.14
N CYS A 379 38.83 13.07 -7.05
CA CYS A 379 40.06 13.62 -6.53
C CYS A 379 41.01 12.48 -6.15
N ARG A 380 42.25 12.56 -6.64
CA ARG A 380 43.32 11.58 -6.41
C ARG A 380 44.47 12.29 -5.70
N VAL A 381 44.33 12.46 -4.38
CA VAL A 381 45.36 13.02 -3.51
C VAL A 381 45.63 12.07 -2.35
N ALA A 382 46.89 11.91 -1.96
CA ALA A 382 47.29 11.16 -0.78
C ALA A 382 47.62 12.09 0.39
N ALA A 383 47.47 11.59 1.62
CA ALA A 383 47.89 12.32 2.81
C ALA A 383 49.38 12.68 2.73
N GLY A 384 49.70 13.94 3.00
CA GLY A 384 51.05 14.51 2.91
C GLY A 384 51.36 15.21 1.59
N GLU A 385 50.57 15.00 0.52
CA GLU A 385 50.72 15.67 -0.77
C GLU A 385 50.14 17.10 -0.76
N ARG A 386 50.57 17.93 -1.72
CA ARG A 386 50.00 19.26 -1.95
C ARG A 386 48.91 19.21 -3.01
N LEU A 387 47.82 19.91 -2.76
CA LEU A 387 46.71 20.04 -3.69
C LEU A 387 46.36 21.52 -3.90
N SER A 388 46.10 21.88 -5.16
CA SER A 388 45.57 23.19 -5.54
C SER A 388 44.04 23.14 -5.48
N LEU A 389 43.46 23.95 -4.60
CA LEU A 389 42.02 24.10 -4.41
C LEU A 389 41.60 25.52 -4.79
N ARG A 390 40.38 25.66 -5.31
CA ARG A 390 39.73 26.94 -5.52
C ARG A 390 38.72 27.20 -4.41
N VAL A 391 38.82 28.39 -3.80
CA VAL A 391 37.91 28.84 -2.75
C VAL A 391 36.92 29.85 -3.32
N ASP A 392 35.62 29.56 -3.19
CA ASP A 392 34.54 30.50 -3.54
C ASP A 392 34.35 31.55 -2.44
N MET A 393 35.04 32.69 -2.60
CA MET A 393 34.93 33.83 -1.69
C MET A 393 33.56 34.53 -1.77
N GLY A 394 32.76 34.31 -2.83
CA GLY A 394 31.42 34.87 -2.97
C GLY A 394 30.42 34.31 -1.95
N ARG A 395 30.73 33.15 -1.36
CA ARG A 395 29.95 32.50 -0.30
C ARG A 395 30.63 32.53 1.07
N ALA A 396 31.79 33.18 1.17
CA ALA A 396 32.47 33.34 2.44
C ALA A 396 31.67 34.24 3.39
N VAL A 397 31.76 33.94 4.68
CA VAL A 397 31.12 34.72 5.75
C VAL A 397 32.22 35.28 6.64
N LEU A 398 32.14 36.55 7.02
CA LEU A 398 33.11 37.17 7.90
C LEU A 398 32.50 37.41 9.28
N PHE A 399 33.23 37.07 10.34
CA PHE A 399 32.83 37.28 11.72
C PHE A 399 33.84 38.15 12.46
N ASP A 400 33.34 38.91 13.42
CA ASP A 400 34.15 39.69 14.35
C ASP A 400 34.87 38.77 15.35
N SER A 401 36.15 39.00 15.62
CA SER A 401 36.91 38.12 16.53
C SER A 401 36.49 38.26 17.99
N GLU A 402 36.04 39.45 18.40
CA GLU A 402 35.67 39.74 19.80
C GLU A 402 34.21 39.37 20.09
N SER A 403 33.28 39.90 19.29
CA SER A 403 31.84 39.68 19.48
C SER A 403 31.31 38.40 18.85
N GLN A 404 32.10 37.74 17.98
CA GLN A 404 31.72 36.53 17.23
C GLN A 404 30.48 36.69 16.34
N ARG A 405 30.01 37.93 16.13
CA ARG A 405 28.88 38.25 15.27
C ARG A 405 29.31 38.38 13.82
N ARG A 406 28.39 38.08 12.90
CA ARG A 406 28.64 38.26 11.47
C ARG A 406 28.83 39.74 11.12
N LEU A 407 29.88 40.01 10.37
CA LEU A 407 30.20 41.30 9.76
C LEU A 407 29.74 41.37 8.30
N ALA A 408 29.85 40.26 7.55
CA ALA A 408 29.52 40.18 6.13
C ALA A 408 29.13 38.77 5.68
#